data_AF-A0A2E9WJ66-F1
#
_entry.id   AF-A0A2E9WJ66-F1
#
_cell.length_a   1.000
_cell.length_b   1.000
_cell.length_c   1.000
_cell.angle_alpha   90.00
_cell.angle_beta   90.00
_cell.angle_gamma   90.00
#
_symmetry.space_group_name_H-M   'P 1'
#
loop_
_entity.id
_entity.type
_entity.pdbx_description
1 polymer ?
#
loop_
_entity_poly.entity_id
_entity_poly.type
_entity_poly.pdbx_seq_one_letter_code
_entity_poly.pdbx_strand_id
1 'polypeptide(L)'
;MNEIIFQERIDSERKIEPKDWMPDDYRKHLIRQISQHAHSEVIGMQPEGNWISRAPSLRAKMILLAKVQDEAGHGLYLYSACETLGISREELVNQLHQEKAKYS
;
A
#
# COMPACT_ATOMS: atom_id res chain seq x y z
N MET A 1 -18.13 -25.33 0.02
CA MET A 1 -17.15 -25.96 -0.90
C MET A 1 -16.00 -25.01 -1.20
N ASN A 2 -16.23 -23.80 -1.72
CA ASN A 2 -15.16 -22.83 -2.00
C ASN A 2 -14.40 -22.38 -0.75
N GLU A 3 -15.08 -22.15 0.37
CA GLU A 3 -14.44 -21.81 1.65
C GLU A 3 -13.47 -22.88 2.14
N ILE A 4 -13.83 -24.16 1.98
CA ILE A 4 -12.97 -25.29 2.35
C ILE A 4 -11.72 -25.32 1.47
N ILE A 5 -11.88 -25.15 0.14
CA ILE A 5 -10.76 -25.10 -0.81
C ILE A 5 -9.82 -23.92 -0.48
N PHE A 6 -10.38 -22.76 -0.12
CA PHE A 6 -9.60 -21.61 0.31
C PHE A 6 -8.82 -21.92 1.59
N GLN A 7 -9.47 -22.50 2.61
CA GLN A 7 -8.81 -22.83 3.88
C GLN A 7 -7.70 -23.87 3.69
N GLU A 8 -7.93 -24.94 2.92
CA GLU A 8 -6.90 -25.93 2.59
C GLU A 8 -5.69 -25.31 1.88
N ARG A 9 -5.93 -24.29 1.04
CA ARG A 9 -4.86 -23.54 0.37
C ARG A 9 -4.04 -22.72 1.36
N ILE A 10 -4.70 -22.07 2.33
CA ILE A 10 -4.04 -21.34 3.42
C ILE A 10 -3.23 -22.31 4.30
N ASP A 11 -3.83 -23.43 4.71
CA ASP A 11 -3.20 -24.42 5.59
C ASP A 11 -1.98 -25.10 4.93
N SER A 12 -1.95 -25.16 3.59
CA SER A 12 -0.82 -25.65 2.80
C SER A 12 0.18 -24.56 2.39
N GLU A 13 0.08 -23.35 2.97
CA GLU A 13 0.92 -22.18 2.70
C GLU A 13 1.00 -21.75 1.23
N ARG A 14 0.02 -22.16 0.42
CA ARG A 14 -0.05 -21.77 -0.99
C ARG A 14 -0.56 -20.33 -1.10
N LYS A 15 0.12 -19.52 -1.91
CA LYS A 15 -0.26 -18.12 -2.14
C LYS A 15 -1.64 -18.01 -2.79
N ILE A 16 -2.39 -16.98 -2.41
CA ILE A 16 -3.65 -16.59 -3.04
C ILE A 16 -3.32 -15.56 -4.12
N GLU A 17 -3.67 -15.87 -5.36
CA GLU A 17 -3.45 -15.02 -6.52
C GLU A 17 -4.71 -14.24 -6.91
N PRO A 18 -4.62 -13.15 -7.68
CA PRO A 18 -5.76 -12.26 -7.98
C PRO A 18 -6.99 -12.94 -8.60
N LYS A 19 -6.77 -14.00 -9.38
CA LYS A 19 -7.84 -14.76 -10.05
C LYS A 19 -8.42 -15.89 -9.19
N ASP A 20 -7.78 -16.21 -8.07
CA ASP A 20 -8.30 -17.22 -7.16
C ASP A 20 -9.57 -16.70 -6.49
N TRP A 21 -10.50 -17.62 -6.23
CA TRP A 21 -11.61 -17.31 -5.34
C TRP A 21 -11.07 -17.08 -3.92
N MET A 22 -11.58 -16.05 -3.25
CA MET A 22 -11.29 -15.74 -1.85
C MET A 22 -12.56 -15.17 -1.19
N PRO A 23 -12.75 -15.32 0.13
CA PRO A 23 -13.87 -14.72 0.84
C PRO A 23 -13.92 -13.19 0.66
N ASP A 24 -15.11 -12.63 0.58
CA ASP A 24 -15.30 -11.18 0.40
C ASP A 24 -14.70 -10.37 1.54
N ASP A 25 -14.84 -10.84 2.77
CA ASP A 25 -14.26 -10.17 3.94
C ASP A 25 -12.74 -10.24 3.95
N TYR A 26 -12.15 -11.34 3.45
CA TYR A 26 -10.71 -11.46 3.25
C TYR A 26 -10.22 -10.43 2.22
N ARG A 27 -10.89 -10.34 1.07
CA ARG A 27 -10.59 -9.35 0.02
C ARG A 27 -10.69 -7.92 0.54
N LYS A 28 -11.80 -7.58 1.20
CA LYS A 28 -12.04 -6.24 1.78
C LYS A 28 -10.99 -5.90 2.84
N HIS A 29 -10.61 -6.87 3.67
CA HIS A 29 -9.58 -6.67 4.68
C HIS A 29 -8.20 -6.40 4.05
N LEU A 30 -7.82 -7.16 3.02
CA LEU A 30 -6.56 -6.92 2.30
C LEU A 30 -6.56 -5.56 1.59
N ILE A 31 -7.67 -5.19 0.93
CA ILE A 31 -7.82 -3.86 0.34
C ILE A 31 -7.58 -2.79 1.41
N ARG A 32 -8.26 -2.90 2.55
CA ARG A 32 -8.10 -1.95 3.67
C ARG A 32 -6.67 -1.88 4.17
N GLN A 33 -6.00 -3.02 4.35
CA GLN A 33 -4.65 -3.06 4.92
C GLN A 33 -3.60 -2.53 3.93
N ILE A 34 -3.61 -3.05 2.70
CA ILE A 34 -2.61 -2.70 1.68
C ILE A 34 -2.79 -1.24 1.23
N SER A 35 -4.04 -0.74 1.16
CA SER A 35 -4.26 0.68 0.81
C SER A 35 -3.76 1.62 1.91
N GLN A 36 -4.01 1.31 3.18
CA GLN A 36 -3.51 2.10 4.30
C GLN A 36 -1.98 2.04 4.39
N HIS A 37 -1.37 0.92 3.98
CA HIS A 37 0.08 0.84 3.80
C HIS A 37 0.54 1.78 2.67
N ALA A 38 -0.10 1.76 1.50
CA ALA A 38 0.21 2.65 0.39
C ALA A 38 0.05 4.13 0.77
N HIS A 39 -1.01 4.47 1.51
CA HIS A 39 -1.23 5.82 2.04
C HIS A 39 -0.11 6.24 2.98
N SER A 40 0.38 5.32 3.82
CA SER A 40 1.46 5.60 4.77
C SER A 40 2.78 5.92 4.05
N GLU A 41 3.11 5.20 2.97
CA GLU A 41 4.27 5.55 2.13
C GLU A 41 4.14 6.98 1.57
N VAL A 42 2.98 7.33 1.01
CA VAL A 42 2.74 8.66 0.40
C VAL A 42 2.73 9.78 1.43
N ILE A 43 2.08 9.59 2.57
CA ILE A 43 2.00 10.61 3.63
C ILE A 43 3.35 10.76 4.34
N GLY A 44 4.11 9.66 4.52
CA GLY A 44 5.44 9.65 5.13
C GLY A 44 6.46 10.54 4.40
N MET A 45 6.30 10.72 3.09
CA MET A 45 7.13 11.63 2.30
C MET A 45 7.02 13.11 2.74
N GLN A 46 5.91 13.53 3.37
CA GLN A 46 5.68 14.94 3.75
C GLN A 46 6.58 15.42 4.91
N PRO A 47 6.61 14.76 6.08
CA PRO A 47 7.49 15.17 7.18
C PRO A 47 8.97 15.09 6.80
N GLU A 48 9.37 14.09 6.01
CA GLU A 48 10.74 13.97 5.52
C GLU A 48 11.07 15.01 4.45
N GLY A 49 10.15 15.22 3.50
CA GLY A 49 10.25 16.22 2.44
C GLY A 49 10.47 17.63 2.97
N ASN A 50 9.90 17.95 4.14
CA ASN A 50 10.10 19.23 4.83
C ASN A 50 11.59 19.54 5.12
N TRP A 51 12.45 18.52 5.21
CA TRP A 51 13.89 18.69 5.48
C TRP A 51 14.77 18.72 4.24
N ILE A 52 14.26 18.36 3.05
CA ILE A 52 15.07 18.26 1.82
C ILE A 52 15.81 19.57 1.51
N SER A 53 15.14 20.72 1.60
CA SER A 53 15.77 22.03 1.33
C SER A 53 16.76 22.47 2.41
N ARG A 54 16.64 21.91 3.63
CA ARG A 54 17.37 22.31 4.85
C ARG A 54 18.39 21.26 5.34
N ALA A 55 18.64 20.22 4.55
CA ALA A 55 19.60 19.17 4.90
C ALA A 55 21.00 19.77 5.17
N PRO A 56 21.72 19.31 6.22
CA PRO A 56 22.93 19.96 6.73
C PRO A 56 24.17 19.75 5.85
N SER A 57 24.10 18.87 4.84
CA SER A 57 25.15 18.67 3.84
C SER A 57 24.55 18.16 2.53
N LEU A 58 25.29 18.31 1.43
CA LEU A 58 24.89 17.74 0.13
C LEU A 58 24.76 16.22 0.18
N ARG A 59 25.62 15.53 0.94
CA ARG A 59 25.53 14.07 1.14
C ARG A 59 24.21 13.69 1.79
N ALA A 60 23.84 14.35 2.89
CA ALA A 60 22.56 14.09 3.57
C ALA A 60 21.36 14.41 2.66
N LYS A 61 21.44 15.50 1.89
CA LYS A 61 20.40 15.88 0.92
C LYS A 61 20.20 14.81 -0.15
N MET A 62 21.26 14.26 -0.73
CA MET A 62 21.18 13.21 -1.74
C MET A 62 20.56 11.92 -1.19
N ILE A 63 20.95 11.51 0.02
CA ILE A 63 20.39 10.31 0.68
C ILE A 63 18.89 10.50 0.93
N LEU A 64 18.49 11.65 1.48
CA LEU A 64 17.08 11.95 1.77
C LEU A 64 16.23 12.01 0.50
N LEU A 65 16.75 12.62 -0.58
CA LEU A 65 16.07 12.64 -1.88
C LEU A 65 15.85 11.23 -2.43
N ALA A 66 16.87 10.38 -2.39
CA ALA A 66 16.75 9.00 -2.85
C ALA A 66 15.72 8.21 -2.02
N LYS A 67 15.73 8.37 -0.69
CA LYS A 67 14.76 7.74 0.21
C LYS A 67 13.33 8.14 -0.11
N VAL A 68 13.05 9.45 -0.18
CA VAL A 68 11.69 9.97 -0.47
C VAL A 68 11.23 9.56 -1.89
N GLN A 69 12.15 9.48 -2.85
CA GLN A 69 11.85 8.94 -4.18
C GLN A 69 11.43 7.46 -4.12
N ASP A 70 12.14 6.64 -3.34
CA ASP A 70 11.83 5.22 -3.19
C ASP A 70 10.47 5.00 -2.52
N GLU A 71 10.11 5.80 -1.50
CA GLU A 71 8.78 5.76 -0.87
C GLU A 71 7.64 6.02 -1.86
N ALA A 72 7.85 6.96 -2.79
CA ALA A 72 6.88 7.18 -3.86
C ALA A 72 6.71 5.93 -4.74
N GLY A 73 7.82 5.25 -5.04
CA GLY A 73 7.84 3.97 -5.76
C GLY A 73 7.15 2.85 -4.99
N HIS A 74 7.39 2.73 -3.69
CA HIS A 74 6.73 1.76 -2.83
C HIS A 74 5.21 1.98 -2.77
N GLY A 75 4.78 3.23 -2.65
CA GLY A 75 3.37 3.60 -2.73
C GLY A 75 2.74 3.14 -4.05
N LEU A 76 3.43 3.30 -5.19
CA LEU A 76 2.96 2.80 -6.49
C LEU A 76 2.80 1.28 -6.50
N TYR A 77 3.79 0.53 -5.99
CA TYR A 77 3.70 -0.93 -5.92
C TYR A 77 2.51 -1.41 -5.08
N LEU A 78 2.29 -0.78 -3.92
CA LEU A 78 1.18 -1.12 -3.03
C LEU A 78 -0.18 -0.78 -3.63
N TYR A 79 -0.31 0.37 -4.32
CA TYR A 79 -1.53 0.69 -5.06
C TYR A 79 -1.79 -0.33 -6.18
N SER A 80 -0.77 -0.70 -6.95
CA SER A 80 -0.92 -1.73 -7.98
C SER A 80 -1.31 -3.09 -7.39
N ALA A 81 -0.80 -3.45 -6.20
CA ALA A 81 -1.23 -4.65 -5.50
C ALA A 81 -2.72 -4.60 -5.11
N CYS A 82 -3.21 -3.47 -4.60
CA CYS A 82 -4.65 -3.28 -4.34
C CYS A 82 -5.51 -3.38 -5.61
N GLU A 83 -5.03 -2.87 -6.74
CA GLU A 83 -5.78 -2.90 -8.01
C GLU A 83 -6.07 -4.34 -8.46
N THR A 84 -5.18 -5.28 -8.15
CA THR A 84 -5.42 -6.72 -8.40
C THR A 84 -6.63 -7.29 -7.63
N LEU A 85 -7.07 -6.62 -6.56
CA LEU A 85 -8.21 -7.02 -5.76
C LEU A 85 -9.54 -6.39 -6.22
N GLY A 86 -9.52 -5.55 -7.27
CA GLY A 86 -10.72 -5.04 -7.94
C GLY A 86 -11.17 -3.63 -7.52
N ILE A 87 -10.28 -2.83 -6.92
CA ILE A 87 -10.53 -1.42 -6.58
C ILE A 87 -9.52 -0.52 -7.31
N SER A 88 -9.94 0.65 -7.80
CA SER A 88 -9.02 1.55 -8.50
C SER A 88 -8.15 2.34 -7.52
N ARG A 89 -6.93 2.72 -7.94
CA ARG A 89 -6.10 3.65 -7.16
C ARG A 89 -6.81 4.99 -6.91
N GLU A 90 -7.56 5.50 -7.87
CA GLU A 90 -8.30 6.76 -7.73
C GLU A 90 -9.30 6.70 -6.57
N GLU A 91 -10.07 5.62 -6.47
CA GLU A 91 -11.01 5.40 -5.36
C GLU A 91 -10.27 5.36 -4.02
N LEU A 92 -9.14 4.65 -3.95
CA LEU A 92 -8.33 4.59 -2.73
C LEU A 92 -7.78 5.97 -2.30
N VAL A 93 -7.29 6.76 -3.25
CA VAL A 93 -6.80 8.12 -2.98
C VAL A 93 -7.95 9.03 -2.54
N ASN A 94 -9.13 8.90 -3.13
CA ASN A 94 -10.32 9.63 -2.70
C ASN A 94 -10.74 9.24 -1.27
N GLN A 95 -10.68 7.95 -0.91
CA GLN A 95 -10.95 7.49 0.46
C GLN A 95 -9.98 8.08 1.48
N LEU A 96 -8.69 8.22 1.13
CA LEU A 96 -7.71 8.91 1.96
C LEU A 96 -8.07 10.39 2.15
N HIS A 97 -8.33 11.12 1.07
CA HIS A 97 -8.66 12.55 1.13
C HIS A 97 -9.99 12.85 1.85
N GLN A 98 -10.93 11.90 1.84
CA GLN A 98 -12.20 12.01 2.56
C GLN A 98 -12.13 11.46 3.98
N GLU A 99 -10.94 11.12 4.49
CA GLU A 99 -10.72 10.57 5.84
C GLU A 99 -11.46 9.24 6.10
N LYS A 100 -11.82 8.53 5.04
CA LYS A 100 -12.47 7.20 5.11
C LYS A 100 -11.44 6.07 5.24
N ALA A 101 -10.18 6.34 4.88
CA ALA A 101 -9.05 5.44 5.07
C ALA A 101 -7.98 6.11 5.95
N LYS A 102 -7.21 5.30 6.67
CA LYS A 102 -6.15 5.76 7.59
C LYS A 102 -4.77 5.72 6.92
N TYR A 103 -3.80 6.31 7.59
CA TYR A 103 -2.36 6.17 7.36
C TYR A 103 -1.66 6.12 8.73
N SER A 104 -0.36 5.77 8.76
CA SER A 104 0.44 5.67 9.99
C SER A 104 0.86 7.02 10.58
#